data_AF-A0A7J9JJ26-F1
#
_entry.id   AF-A0A7J9JJ26-F1
#
_cell.length_a   1.000
_cell.length_b   1.000
_cell.length_c   1.000
_cell.angle_alpha   90.00
_cell.angle_beta   90.00
_cell.angle_gamma   90.00
#
_symmetry.space_group_name_H-M   'P 1'
#
loop_
_entity.id
_entity.type
_entity.pdbx_description
1 polymer ?
#
loop_
_entity_poly.entity_id
_entity_poly.type
_entity_poly.pdbx_seq_one_letter_code
_entity_poly.pdbx_strand_id
1 'polypeptide(L)'
;MEAGRRSSTKPVQPLKPTKTVSADEDLTKASDALPLPLHLSNAVFFTLFFSAVYFLLSHWREKIRTSTPLSVVTFSEIIAILAFVASFIYLLGFFGIDFVHSLILRPQTEVWNSEDDDEVADVLLRKEDARKVPCGQALDCSLPPLPPPAPIVTVQKVLDENPVTVLTEEDEEIIKSVVAGTTPSYSLESKLGDCKRAAAIRREALQRLTGKSLEGLPLDGFDYESILGQCCEMPVGYVQIPVGIAGPLLINGREYSVPMATTEGCLVASTNRGCKAIHLSGGATSTLLRDGMTRAPVVRFGTAKRAADLKLYLEDPDNFDTLAVVFNRSSRFGRLQGIKCAIAGKNLYLRFTCTTGDAMGMNMVSKGVQNVLDFLQTDFPDMDVMGIS
;
A
#
# COMPACT_ATOMS: atom_id res chain seq x y z
N MET A 1 -37.18 79.96 2.60
CA MET A 1 -35.82 80.49 2.87
C MET A 1 -34.83 79.58 2.18
N GLU A 2 -34.17 80.13 1.17
CA GLU A 2 -33.16 79.50 0.32
C GLU A 2 -31.83 79.27 1.05
N ALA A 3 -31.09 78.27 0.56
CA ALA A 3 -29.70 78.34 0.05
C ALA A 3 -29.12 76.91 0.16
N GLY A 4 -28.76 76.15 -0.87
CA GLY A 4 -28.44 76.44 -2.27
C GLY A 4 -26.97 76.07 -2.52
N ARG A 5 -26.68 75.10 -3.43
CA ARG A 5 -25.65 75.20 -4.49
C ARG A 5 -25.28 73.88 -5.21
N ARG A 6 -25.34 73.98 -6.56
CA ARG A 6 -24.47 73.43 -7.65
C ARG A 6 -24.50 71.91 -7.94
N SER A 7 -24.98 71.44 -9.12
CA SER A 7 -24.48 71.56 -10.53
C SER A 7 -23.33 70.57 -10.81
N SER A 8 -23.24 69.75 -11.88
CA SER A 8 -23.88 69.75 -13.22
C SER A 8 -23.85 68.36 -13.92
N THR A 9 -24.95 68.02 -14.58
CA THR A 9 -25.22 67.22 -15.81
C THR A 9 -24.09 66.70 -16.72
N LYS A 10 -24.30 65.50 -17.31
CA LYS A 10 -24.53 65.28 -18.78
C LYS A 10 -25.10 63.88 -19.12
N PRO A 11 -25.77 63.70 -20.29
CA PRO A 11 -26.76 62.64 -20.55
C PRO A 11 -26.35 61.57 -21.60
N VAL A 12 -27.19 60.54 -21.70
CA VAL A 12 -27.19 59.38 -22.63
C VAL A 12 -27.45 59.76 -24.09
N GLN A 13 -26.78 59.10 -25.04
CA GLN A 13 -27.22 58.91 -26.44
C GLN A 13 -26.74 57.56 -27.06
N PRO A 14 -27.41 57.06 -28.12
CA PRO A 14 -27.47 55.64 -28.49
C PRO A 14 -26.53 55.22 -29.65
N LEU A 15 -26.23 53.93 -29.77
CA LEU A 15 -25.38 53.36 -30.84
C LEU A 15 -26.16 52.60 -31.92
N LYS A 16 -25.71 52.81 -33.17
CA LYS A 16 -26.24 52.40 -34.49
C LYS A 16 -25.73 51.01 -34.97
N PRO A 17 -26.24 50.46 -36.09
CA PRO A 17 -26.19 49.01 -36.39
C PRO A 17 -25.23 48.56 -37.53
N THR A 18 -25.06 47.21 -37.57
CA THR A 18 -24.77 46.26 -38.69
C THR A 18 -23.37 46.11 -39.31
N LYS A 19 -22.84 44.86 -39.27
CA LYS A 19 -22.47 44.07 -40.49
C LYS A 19 -22.19 42.59 -40.16
N THR A 20 -22.80 41.72 -40.96
CA THR A 20 -22.65 40.26 -41.05
C THR A 20 -21.38 39.87 -41.83
N VAL A 21 -20.67 38.83 -41.38
CA VAL A 21 -19.83 37.95 -42.21
C VAL A 21 -20.01 36.52 -41.71
N SER A 22 -20.49 35.67 -42.60
CA SER A 22 -20.59 34.22 -42.49
C SER A 22 -19.23 33.56 -42.71
N ALA A 23 -18.85 32.60 -41.87
CA ALA A 23 -17.88 31.57 -42.19
C ALA A 23 -18.33 30.26 -41.53
N ASP A 24 -18.99 29.44 -42.34
CA ASP A 24 -19.02 27.99 -42.19
C ASP A 24 -17.57 27.51 -42.15
N GLU A 25 -17.15 26.90 -41.04
CA GLU A 25 -16.07 25.92 -41.05
C GLU A 25 -16.62 24.63 -40.44
N ASP A 26 -16.91 23.69 -41.34
CA ASP A 26 -17.20 22.28 -41.10
C ASP A 26 -16.15 21.66 -40.16
N LEU A 27 -16.49 21.57 -38.87
CA LEU A 27 -15.88 20.58 -37.99
C LEU A 27 -16.60 19.26 -38.21
N THR A 28 -16.11 18.53 -39.22
CA THR A 28 -16.43 17.14 -39.53
C THR A 28 -16.44 16.31 -38.24
N LYS A 29 -17.64 15.99 -37.75
CA LYS A 29 -17.79 14.97 -36.70
C LYS A 29 -17.36 13.64 -37.30
N ALA A 30 -16.45 12.94 -36.64
CA ALA A 30 -16.02 11.57 -36.98
C ALA A 30 -17.17 10.52 -36.95
N SER A 31 -18.43 10.95 -36.80
CA SER A 31 -19.62 10.12 -36.87
C SER A 31 -20.04 9.73 -38.29
N ASP A 32 -19.53 10.40 -39.33
CA ASP A 32 -19.92 10.13 -40.73
C ASP A 32 -19.10 9.01 -41.42
N ALA A 33 -18.23 8.32 -40.68
CA ALA A 33 -17.32 7.33 -41.26
C ALA A 33 -17.85 5.88 -41.31
N LEU A 34 -19.07 5.59 -40.83
CA LEU A 34 -19.59 4.21 -40.78
C LEU A 34 -21.06 4.11 -41.23
N PRO A 35 -21.41 3.20 -42.16
CA PRO A 35 -22.76 3.08 -42.74
C PRO A 35 -23.77 2.33 -41.85
N LEU A 36 -23.51 2.22 -40.53
CA LEU A 36 -24.30 1.41 -39.60
C LEU A 36 -24.76 2.22 -38.38
N PRO A 37 -25.95 1.93 -37.82
CA PRO A 37 -26.42 2.59 -36.59
C PRO A 37 -25.40 2.48 -35.46
N LEU A 38 -25.05 3.61 -34.83
CA LEU A 38 -23.97 3.71 -33.83
C LEU A 38 -24.10 2.70 -32.68
N HIS A 39 -25.32 2.44 -32.20
CA HIS A 39 -25.57 1.44 -31.16
C HIS A 39 -25.22 0.01 -31.58
N LEU A 40 -25.43 -0.31 -32.86
CA LEU A 40 -25.11 -1.63 -33.40
C LEU A 40 -23.60 -1.80 -33.56
N SER A 41 -22.92 -0.79 -34.09
CA SER A 41 -21.45 -0.78 -34.20
C SER A 41 -20.80 -0.91 -32.82
N ASN A 42 -21.26 -0.15 -31.83
CA ASN A 42 -20.75 -0.25 -30.45
C ASN A 42 -20.97 -1.63 -29.85
N ALA A 43 -22.17 -2.21 -30.00
CA ALA A 43 -22.44 -3.56 -29.49
C ALA A 43 -21.52 -4.60 -30.15
N VAL A 44 -21.27 -4.49 -31.47
CA VAL A 44 -20.36 -5.39 -32.19
C VAL A 44 -18.92 -5.24 -31.70
N PHE A 45 -18.40 -4.02 -31.59
CA PHE A 45 -17.01 -3.83 -31.16
C PHE A 45 -16.78 -4.14 -29.68
N PHE A 46 -17.75 -3.89 -28.80
CA PHE A 46 -17.67 -4.32 -27.40
C PHE A 46 -17.66 -5.84 -27.26
N THR A 47 -18.56 -6.53 -27.96
CA THR A 47 -18.63 -8.00 -27.92
C THR A 47 -17.38 -8.63 -28.54
N LEU A 48 -16.87 -8.05 -29.63
CA LEU A 48 -15.61 -8.46 -30.26
C LEU A 48 -14.41 -8.26 -29.33
N PHE A 49 -14.33 -7.13 -28.63
CA PHE A 49 -13.25 -6.82 -27.69
C PHE A 49 -13.19 -7.84 -26.55
N PHE A 50 -14.31 -8.04 -25.85
CA PHE A 50 -14.33 -8.95 -24.70
C PHE A 50 -14.18 -10.41 -25.09
N SER A 51 -14.69 -10.82 -26.25
CA SER A 51 -14.47 -12.19 -26.77
C SER A 51 -13.03 -12.44 -27.18
N ALA A 52 -12.36 -11.48 -27.81
CA ALA A 52 -10.94 -11.57 -28.17
C ALA A 52 -10.04 -11.64 -26.92
N VAL A 53 -10.29 -10.79 -25.92
CA VAL A 53 -9.57 -10.81 -24.63
C VAL A 53 -9.77 -12.14 -23.92
N TYR A 54 -11.01 -12.63 -23.84
CA TYR A 54 -11.30 -13.91 -23.19
C TYR A 54 -10.61 -15.09 -23.90
N PHE A 55 -10.62 -15.11 -25.23
CA PHE A 55 -9.94 -16.12 -26.03
C PHE A 55 -8.42 -16.10 -25.80
N LEU A 56 -7.78 -14.93 -25.85
CA LEU A 56 -6.33 -14.81 -25.64
C LEU A 56 -5.91 -15.23 -24.23
N LEU A 57 -6.64 -14.80 -23.20
CA LEU A 57 -6.33 -15.15 -21.82
C LEU A 57 -6.53 -16.65 -21.55
N SER A 58 -7.59 -17.25 -22.08
CA SER A 58 -7.84 -18.69 -21.92
C SER A 58 -6.80 -19.54 -22.65
N HIS A 59 -6.38 -19.14 -23.85
CA HIS A 59 -5.41 -19.90 -24.63
C HIS A 59 -3.98 -19.74 -24.10
N TRP A 60 -3.59 -18.53 -23.66
CA TRP A 60 -2.30 -18.31 -23.00
C TRP A 60 -2.21 -19.06 -21.67
N ARG A 61 -3.30 -19.16 -20.91
CA ARG A 61 -3.38 -20.01 -19.72
C ARG A 61 -3.11 -21.49 -20.04
N GLU A 62 -3.66 -22.00 -21.14
CA GLU A 62 -3.41 -23.39 -21.55
C GLU A 62 -1.96 -23.60 -22.05
N LYS A 63 -1.36 -22.61 -22.70
CA LYS A 63 0.06 -22.64 -23.08
C LYS A 63 1.00 -22.69 -21.88
N ILE A 64 0.70 -21.92 -20.83
CA ILE A 64 1.43 -21.95 -19.57
C ILE A 64 1.30 -23.33 -18.93
N ARG A 65 0.11 -23.94 -18.98
CA ARG A 65 -0.18 -25.26 -18.43
C ARG A 65 0.52 -26.40 -19.19
N THR A 66 0.69 -26.26 -20.50
CA THR A 66 1.34 -27.25 -21.38
C THR A 66 2.82 -26.98 -21.63
N SER A 67 3.41 -25.97 -20.97
CA SER A 67 4.82 -25.56 -21.11
C SER A 67 5.23 -25.25 -22.55
N THR A 68 4.28 -24.84 -23.40
CA THR A 68 4.60 -24.38 -24.75
C THR A 68 5.09 -22.93 -24.70
N PRO A 69 6.17 -22.58 -25.42
CA PRO A 69 6.71 -21.23 -25.40
C PRO A 69 5.70 -20.20 -25.95
N LEU A 70 5.50 -19.12 -25.20
CA LEU A 70 4.58 -18.01 -25.54
C LEU A 70 4.98 -17.26 -26.82
N SER A 71 6.23 -17.41 -27.28
CA SER A 71 6.72 -16.84 -28.54
C SER A 71 6.15 -17.53 -29.79
N VAL A 72 5.57 -18.73 -29.65
CA VAL A 72 4.95 -19.44 -30.76
C VAL A 72 3.49 -19.05 -30.83
N VAL A 73 3.15 -18.11 -31.71
CA VAL A 73 1.78 -17.61 -31.90
C VAL A 73 1.07 -18.42 -32.98
N THR A 74 -0.10 -18.96 -32.68
CA THR A 74 -0.92 -19.73 -33.62
C THR A 74 -1.74 -18.80 -34.52
N PHE A 75 -2.20 -19.29 -35.67
CA PHE A 75 -3.01 -18.50 -36.60
C PHE A 75 -4.28 -17.93 -35.96
N SER A 76 -4.92 -18.67 -35.06
CA SER A 76 -6.08 -18.21 -34.31
C SER A 76 -5.76 -17.09 -33.32
N GLU A 77 -4.58 -17.11 -32.68
CA GLU A 77 -4.12 -16.03 -31.81
C GLU A 77 -3.78 -14.76 -32.60
N ILE A 78 -3.20 -14.89 -33.80
CA ILE A 78 -2.94 -13.73 -34.67
C ILE A 78 -4.25 -13.03 -35.01
N ILE A 79 -5.29 -13.79 -35.39
CA ILE A 79 -6.63 -13.24 -35.69
C ILE A 79 -7.22 -12.56 -34.44
N ALA A 80 -7.12 -13.20 -33.27
CA ALA A 80 -7.64 -12.63 -32.03
C ALA A 80 -6.90 -11.36 -31.59
N ILE A 81 -5.57 -11.30 -31.79
CA ILE A 81 -4.76 -10.09 -31.55
C ILE A 81 -5.19 -8.97 -32.49
N LEU A 82 -5.37 -9.25 -33.78
CA LEU A 82 -5.84 -8.26 -34.75
C LEU A 82 -7.25 -7.76 -34.41
N ALA A 83 -8.17 -8.65 -34.04
CA ALA A 83 -9.52 -8.29 -33.60
C ALA A 83 -9.50 -7.45 -32.31
N PHE A 84 -8.62 -7.78 -31.36
CA PHE A 84 -8.39 -7.00 -30.15
C PHE A 84 -7.88 -5.59 -30.46
N VAL A 85 -6.85 -5.46 -31.31
CA VAL A 85 -6.28 -4.15 -31.68
C VAL A 85 -7.31 -3.31 -32.43
N ALA A 86 -8.03 -3.88 -33.39
CA ALA A 86 -9.06 -3.17 -34.15
C ALA A 86 -10.21 -2.67 -33.26
N SER A 87 -10.71 -3.53 -32.36
CA SER A 87 -11.77 -3.14 -31.42
C SER A 87 -11.29 -2.17 -30.35
N PHE A 88 -10.04 -2.29 -29.89
CA PHE A 88 -9.44 -1.35 -28.94
C PHE A 88 -9.28 0.05 -29.55
N ILE A 89 -8.79 0.16 -30.79
CA ILE A 89 -8.69 1.44 -31.49
C ILE A 89 -10.07 2.08 -31.68
N TYR A 90 -11.07 1.28 -32.05
CA TYR A 90 -12.45 1.75 -32.17
C TYR A 90 -13.00 2.28 -30.84
N LEU A 91 -12.85 1.52 -29.75
CA LEU A 91 -13.33 1.91 -28.43
C LEU A 91 -12.58 3.14 -27.89
N LEU A 92 -11.27 3.26 -28.16
CA LEU A 92 -10.50 4.43 -27.77
C LEU A 92 -10.87 5.67 -28.60
N GLY A 93 -11.15 5.51 -29.89
CA GLY A 93 -11.63 6.60 -30.75
C GLY A 93 -13.06 7.05 -30.39
N PHE A 94 -13.94 6.13 -29.99
CA PHE A 94 -15.33 6.43 -29.67
C PHE A 94 -15.52 6.94 -28.23
N PHE A 95 -14.88 6.33 -27.23
CA PHE A 95 -14.98 6.75 -25.82
C PHE A 95 -13.91 7.75 -25.39
N GLY A 96 -12.76 7.78 -26.08
CA GLY A 96 -11.64 8.65 -25.72
C GLY A 96 -11.81 10.10 -26.15
N ILE A 97 -12.62 10.39 -27.18
CA ILE A 97 -12.83 11.78 -27.63
C ILE A 97 -13.63 12.57 -26.60
N ASP A 98 -14.71 12.03 -26.03
CA ASP A 98 -15.46 12.71 -24.95
C ASP A 98 -14.63 12.87 -23.67
N PHE A 99 -13.79 11.88 -23.33
CA PHE A 99 -12.92 11.95 -22.17
C PHE A 99 -11.82 13.02 -22.32
N VAL A 100 -11.21 13.13 -23.50
CA VAL A 100 -10.17 14.13 -23.79
C VAL A 100 -10.77 15.54 -23.95
N HIS A 101 -11.96 15.66 -24.55
CA HIS A 101 -12.65 16.95 -24.70
C HIS A 101 -13.12 17.51 -23.34
N SER A 102 -13.54 16.65 -22.40
CA SER A 102 -13.87 17.04 -21.02
C SER A 102 -12.66 17.50 -20.19
N LEU A 103 -11.44 17.09 -20.57
CA LEU A 103 -10.20 17.40 -19.83
C LEU A 103 -9.46 18.63 -20.37
N ILE A 104 -9.65 18.98 -21.65
CA ILE A 104 -8.87 20.03 -22.32
C ILE A 104 -9.66 21.34 -22.50
N LEU A 105 -11.00 21.30 -22.64
CA LEU A 105 -11.82 22.48 -22.96
C LEU A 105 -12.82 22.83 -21.85
N ARG A 106 -12.33 23.25 -20.67
CA ARG A 106 -13.16 24.06 -19.76
C ARG A 106 -12.30 24.96 -18.85
N PRO A 107 -12.22 26.28 -19.10
CA PRO A 107 -11.90 27.23 -18.05
C PRO A 107 -13.10 27.34 -17.11
N GLN A 108 -12.85 27.31 -15.80
CA GLN A 108 -13.85 27.68 -14.81
C GLN A 108 -14.21 29.16 -15.02
N THR A 109 -15.51 29.49 -15.07
CA THR A 109 -16.25 30.53 -14.31
C THR A 109 -17.57 30.83 -15.05
N GLU A 110 -18.65 31.00 -14.28
CA GLU A 110 -19.96 31.59 -14.61
C GLU A 110 -21.11 30.69 -15.13
N VAL A 111 -22.11 30.58 -14.25
CA VAL A 111 -23.56 30.80 -14.46
C VAL A 111 -24.28 29.90 -15.48
N TRP A 112 -25.05 28.95 -14.93
CA TRP A 112 -26.24 28.40 -15.58
C TRP A 112 -27.42 29.35 -15.29
N ASN A 113 -27.88 30.06 -16.31
CA ASN A 113 -29.25 30.59 -16.42
C ASN A 113 -29.82 29.98 -17.71
N SER A 114 -30.85 29.14 -17.56
CA SER A 114 -32.24 29.35 -18.04
C SER A 114 -32.36 29.02 -19.54
N GLU A 115 -33.21 28.15 -20.07
CA GLU A 115 -34.60 27.69 -19.84
C GLU A 115 -34.74 26.42 -20.76
N ASP A 116 -35.56 25.37 -20.59
CA ASP A 116 -36.98 25.24 -20.24
C ASP A 116 -37.30 23.80 -19.74
N ASP A 117 -38.39 23.72 -18.95
CA ASP A 117 -39.24 22.56 -18.56
C ASP A 117 -38.79 21.60 -17.42
N ASP A 118 -38.99 22.10 -16.18
CA ASP A 118 -39.38 21.35 -14.97
C ASP A 118 -40.79 20.68 -15.18
N GLU A 119 -41.42 19.86 -14.33
CA GLU A 119 -41.82 20.21 -12.96
C GLU A 119 -42.84 19.18 -12.39
N VAL A 120 -42.47 17.91 -12.13
CA VAL A 120 -43.38 17.00 -11.35
C VAL A 120 -42.69 16.11 -10.30
N ALA A 121 -41.40 15.79 -10.43
CA ALA A 121 -40.77 14.79 -9.55
C ALA A 121 -40.14 15.34 -8.26
N ASP A 122 -39.73 16.61 -8.21
CA ASP A 122 -38.90 17.14 -7.12
C ASP A 122 -39.65 17.72 -5.92
N VAL A 123 -40.98 17.84 -6.01
CA VAL A 123 -41.82 18.43 -4.93
C VAL A 123 -42.10 17.44 -3.79
N LEU A 124 -41.95 16.12 -4.00
CA LEU A 124 -42.25 15.12 -2.96
C LEU A 124 -41.07 14.78 -2.04
N LEU A 125 -39.82 15.01 -2.47
CA LEU A 125 -38.64 14.63 -1.67
C LEU A 125 -38.10 15.74 -0.76
N ARG A 126 -38.54 16.99 -0.92
CA ARG A 126 -38.06 18.12 -0.11
C ARG A 126 -38.85 18.42 1.17
N LYS A 127 -39.91 17.65 1.47
CA LYS A 127 -40.81 17.98 2.58
C LYS A 127 -40.55 17.25 3.91
N GLU A 128 -39.62 16.27 3.97
CA GLU A 128 -39.43 15.47 5.20
C GLU A 128 -38.21 15.83 6.07
N ASP A 129 -37.22 16.59 5.58
CA ASP A 129 -36.01 16.90 6.37
C ASP A 129 -36.05 18.22 7.16
N ALA A 130 -37.21 18.88 7.23
CA ALA A 130 -37.39 20.05 8.07
C ALA A 130 -37.82 19.69 9.50
N ARG A 131 -36.89 19.18 10.32
CA ARG A 131 -37.00 19.27 11.80
C ARG A 131 -35.90 20.19 12.36
N LYS A 132 -36.34 21.34 12.87
CA LYS A 132 -35.60 22.28 13.74
C LYS A 132 -35.35 21.60 15.09
N VAL A 133 -34.13 21.58 15.67
CA VAL A 133 -33.46 22.54 16.61
C VAL A 133 -32.06 21.95 17.04
N PRO A 134 -31.19 22.55 17.91
CA PRO A 134 -29.82 22.93 17.51
C PRO A 134 -28.65 22.34 18.36
N CYS A 135 -27.47 22.16 17.78
CA CYS A 135 -26.18 22.19 18.49
C CYS A 135 -25.06 22.31 17.45
N GLY A 136 -24.04 23.15 17.53
CA GLY A 136 -23.66 24.22 18.43
C GLY A 136 -22.52 24.97 17.74
N GLN A 137 -22.52 26.29 17.88
CA GLN A 137 -21.43 27.25 17.68
C GLN A 137 -20.42 27.02 16.53
N ALA A 138 -20.63 27.80 15.46
CA ALA A 138 -19.58 28.27 14.58
C ALA A 138 -18.60 29.16 15.36
N LEU A 139 -17.30 28.86 15.24
CA LEU A 139 -16.24 29.85 15.41
C LEU A 139 -15.99 30.47 14.03
N ASP A 140 -16.23 31.76 13.97
CA ASP A 140 -15.88 32.66 12.88
C ASP A 140 -14.35 32.71 12.74
N CYS A 141 -13.81 32.27 11.59
CA CYS A 141 -12.41 32.46 11.24
C CYS A 141 -12.32 32.88 9.77
N SER A 142 -12.40 34.19 9.53
CA SER A 142 -12.01 34.81 8.28
C SER A 142 -10.49 34.72 8.10
N LEU A 143 -10.06 34.16 6.96
CA LEU A 143 -8.66 34.04 6.55
C LEU A 143 -8.06 35.42 6.24
N PRO A 144 -6.88 35.79 6.78
CA PRO A 144 -6.16 36.98 6.34
C PRO A 144 -5.42 36.74 5.00
N PRO A 145 -5.13 37.78 4.20
CA PRO A 145 -4.53 37.65 2.87
C PRO A 145 -3.05 37.26 2.93
N LEU A 146 -2.62 36.43 1.97
CA LEU A 146 -1.23 36.00 1.77
C LEU A 146 -0.32 37.17 1.37
N PRO A 147 0.92 37.25 1.90
CA PRO A 147 1.91 38.23 1.47
C PRO A 147 2.53 37.87 0.10
N PRO A 148 3.07 38.85 -0.65
CA PRO A 148 3.65 38.64 -1.97
C PRO A 148 4.97 37.84 -1.93
N PRO A 149 5.35 37.17 -3.04
CA PRO A 149 6.52 36.30 -3.07
C PRO A 149 7.83 37.09 -3.00
N ALA A 150 8.73 36.65 -2.12
CA ALA A 150 10.08 37.20 -1.95
C ALA A 150 11.01 36.78 -3.11
N PRO A 151 12.05 37.59 -3.44
CA PRO A 151 12.92 37.36 -4.58
C PRO A 151 13.86 36.16 -4.37
N ILE A 152 14.18 35.48 -5.47
CA ILE A 152 15.12 34.35 -5.55
C ILE A 152 16.51 34.82 -5.12
N VAL A 153 16.95 34.39 -3.93
CA VAL A 153 18.32 34.57 -3.45
C VAL A 153 19.12 33.32 -3.78
N THR A 154 20.21 33.53 -4.49
CA THR A 154 21.21 32.56 -4.93
C THR A 154 21.70 31.70 -3.77
N VAL A 155 21.66 30.37 -3.93
CA VAL A 155 22.11 29.39 -2.93
C VAL A 155 23.62 29.53 -2.73
N GLN A 156 23.99 30.26 -1.68
CA GLN A 156 25.31 30.18 -1.08
C GLN A 156 25.27 29.04 -0.06
N LYS A 157 26.33 28.23 -0.07
CA LYS A 157 26.52 27.04 0.75
C LYS A 157 26.60 27.44 2.23
N VAL A 158 25.45 27.59 2.87
CA VAL A 158 25.34 27.78 4.32
C VAL A 158 25.47 26.38 4.92
N LEU A 159 26.57 26.15 5.65
CA LEU A 159 26.58 25.11 6.65
C LEU A 159 25.45 25.45 7.62
N ASP A 160 24.45 24.58 7.73
CA ASP A 160 23.37 24.74 8.69
C ASP A 160 23.96 24.75 10.11
N GLU A 161 24.16 25.96 10.64
CA GLU A 161 24.43 26.21 12.06
C GLU A 161 23.12 26.12 12.84
N ASN A 162 22.59 24.91 12.99
CA ASN A 162 21.68 24.59 14.08
C ASN A 162 22.34 23.50 14.90
N PRO A 163 22.88 23.80 16.11
CA PRO A 163 23.50 22.78 16.93
C PRO A 163 22.42 21.85 17.48
N VAL A 164 22.36 20.66 16.88
CA VAL A 164 21.62 19.52 17.40
C VAL A 164 22.26 19.10 18.72
N THR A 165 21.53 19.25 19.82
CA THR A 165 21.79 18.76 21.20
C THR A 165 23.17 19.09 21.77
N VAL A 166 23.19 19.80 22.90
CA VAL A 166 24.40 19.98 23.72
C VAL A 166 24.90 18.60 24.15
N LEU A 167 25.85 18.05 23.39
CA LEU A 167 26.62 16.88 23.73
C LEU A 167 27.66 17.34 24.75
N THR A 168 27.74 16.64 25.87
CA THR A 168 28.74 16.94 26.90
C THR A 168 30.15 16.73 26.35
N GLU A 169 31.19 17.29 26.98
CA GLU A 169 32.58 17.04 26.56
C GLU A 169 32.90 15.53 26.55
N GLU A 170 32.30 14.77 27.48
CA GLU A 170 32.38 13.31 27.51
C GLU A 170 31.77 12.66 26.25
N ASP A 171 30.61 13.14 25.79
CA ASP A 171 29.96 12.62 24.59
C ASP A 171 30.82 12.87 23.36
N GLU A 172 31.48 14.03 23.27
CA GLU A 172 32.38 14.37 22.17
C GLU A 172 33.58 13.43 22.10
N GLU A 173 34.16 13.05 23.25
CA GLU A 173 35.23 12.05 23.31
C GLU A 173 34.75 10.66 22.88
N ILE A 174 33.56 10.26 23.32
CA ILE A 174 32.96 8.97 22.93
C ILE A 174 32.70 8.96 21.42
N ILE A 175 32.14 10.02 20.86
CA ILE A 175 31.89 10.15 19.42
C ILE A 175 33.20 10.01 18.64
N LYS A 176 34.27 10.74 19.03
CA LYS A 176 35.59 10.60 18.40
C LYS A 176 36.12 9.16 18.49
N SER A 177 35.94 8.50 19.63
CA SER A 177 36.33 7.09 19.82
C SER A 177 35.56 6.12 18.92
N VAL A 178 34.27 6.36 18.71
CA VAL A 178 33.42 5.57 17.79
C VAL A 178 33.81 5.81 16.34
N VAL A 179 34.03 7.07 15.95
CA VAL A 179 34.48 7.46 14.60
C VAL A 179 35.86 6.87 14.29
N ALA A 180 36.78 6.85 15.26
CA ALA A 180 38.09 6.22 15.12
C ALA A 180 38.06 4.69 15.11
N GLY A 181 36.91 4.06 15.41
CA GLY A 181 36.75 2.61 15.48
C GLY A 181 37.28 1.95 16.76
N THR A 182 37.78 2.73 17.72
CA THR A 182 38.28 2.23 19.01
C THR A 182 37.13 1.71 19.88
N THR A 183 35.97 2.36 19.84
CA THR A 183 34.76 1.92 20.54
C THR A 183 33.73 1.36 19.55
N PRO A 184 33.34 0.08 19.67
CA PRO A 184 32.30 -0.49 18.83
C PRO A 184 30.93 0.14 19.08
N SER A 185 30.28 0.64 18.04
CA SER A 185 28.97 1.32 18.11
C SER A 185 27.83 0.49 18.72
N TYR A 186 27.83 -0.83 18.50
CA TYR A 186 26.81 -1.73 19.07
C TYR A 186 26.93 -1.92 20.60
N SER A 187 28.03 -1.47 21.22
CA SER A 187 28.28 -1.60 22.66
C SER A 187 27.89 -0.37 23.48
N LEU A 188 27.36 0.68 22.82
CA LEU A 188 27.09 1.96 23.48
C LEU A 188 25.98 1.84 24.53
N GLU A 189 24.91 1.10 24.25
CA GLU A 189 23.81 0.91 25.20
C GLU A 189 24.29 0.24 26.50
N SER A 190 25.14 -0.78 26.40
CA SER A 190 25.65 -1.49 27.59
C SER A 190 26.73 -0.70 28.35
N LYS A 191 27.52 0.14 27.67
CA LYS A 191 28.55 0.96 28.31
C LYS A 191 27.99 2.22 28.97
N LEU A 192 27.02 2.86 28.35
CA LEU A 192 26.48 4.14 28.80
C LEU A 192 25.30 3.97 29.76
N GLY A 193 24.59 2.85 29.69
CA GLY A 193 23.39 2.60 30.50
C GLY A 193 22.19 3.47 30.13
N ASP A 194 22.31 4.30 29.08
CA ASP A 194 21.26 5.17 28.56
C ASP A 194 21.13 4.93 27.05
N CYS A 195 20.04 4.27 26.65
CA CYS A 195 19.78 3.90 25.27
C CYS A 195 19.53 5.12 24.36
N LYS A 196 18.93 6.18 24.90
CA LYS A 196 18.67 7.41 24.13
C LYS A 196 19.98 8.15 23.87
N ARG A 197 20.83 8.29 24.89
CA ARG A 197 22.18 8.86 24.76
C ARG A 197 23.03 8.04 23.80
N ALA A 198 22.97 6.71 23.87
CA ALA A 198 23.66 5.82 22.94
C ALA A 198 23.22 6.05 21.48
N ALA A 199 21.91 6.17 21.23
CA ALA A 199 21.37 6.48 19.91
C ALA A 199 21.81 7.87 19.41
N ALA A 200 21.87 8.88 20.29
CA ALA A 200 22.33 10.23 19.98
C ALA A 200 23.81 10.25 19.54
N ILE A 201 24.67 9.63 20.34
CA ILE A 201 26.12 9.50 20.05
C ILE A 201 26.34 8.75 18.75
N ARG A 202 25.61 7.65 18.54
CA ARG A 202 25.70 6.86 17.31
C ARG A 202 25.27 7.66 16.09
N ARG A 203 24.17 8.38 16.19
CA ARG A 203 23.67 9.26 15.14
C ARG A 203 24.74 10.29 14.76
N GLU A 204 25.34 10.96 15.74
CA GLU A 204 26.36 11.96 15.48
C GLU A 204 27.64 11.36 14.88
N ALA A 205 28.11 10.22 15.39
CA ALA A 205 29.23 9.49 14.80
C ALA A 205 28.95 9.10 13.34
N LEU A 206 27.72 8.68 13.03
CA LEU A 206 27.31 8.32 11.67
C LEU A 206 27.30 9.54 10.73
N GLN A 207 26.84 10.71 11.19
CA GLN A 207 26.89 11.95 10.40
C GLN A 207 28.34 12.32 10.05
N ARG A 208 29.27 12.22 11.01
CA ARG A 208 30.69 12.52 10.80
C ARG A 208 31.38 11.52 9.86
N LEU A 209 31.10 10.24 10.01
CA LEU A 209 31.66 9.18 9.17
C LEU A 209 31.19 9.29 7.72
N THR A 210 29.93 9.63 7.50
CA THR A 210 29.32 9.68 6.16
C THR A 210 29.40 11.04 5.50
N GLY A 211 29.62 12.11 6.28
CA GLY A 211 29.50 13.50 5.83
C GLY A 211 28.08 13.89 5.42
N LYS A 212 27.07 13.10 5.81
CA LYS A 212 25.66 13.32 5.48
C LYS A 212 24.87 13.67 6.72
N SER A 213 24.00 14.67 6.59
CA SER A 213 23.06 15.05 7.65
C SER A 213 21.95 13.99 7.80
N LEU A 214 21.55 13.71 9.04
CA LEU A 214 20.37 12.94 9.40
C LEU A 214 19.23 13.85 9.86
N GLU A 215 19.30 15.14 9.54
CA GLU A 215 18.20 16.08 9.76
C GLU A 215 16.88 15.54 9.18
N GLY A 216 15.79 15.79 9.90
CA GLY A 216 14.47 15.24 9.57
C GLY A 216 14.20 13.83 10.10
N LEU A 217 15.20 13.09 10.56
CA LEU A 217 15.00 11.86 11.34
C LEU A 217 14.82 12.22 12.83
N PRO A 218 13.66 12.00 13.46
CA PRO A 218 13.47 12.28 14.88
C PRO A 218 14.32 11.37 15.78
N LEU A 219 14.64 11.89 16.96
CA LEU A 219 15.34 11.17 18.03
C LEU A 219 14.56 11.24 19.35
N ASP A 220 13.97 12.39 19.67
CA ASP A 220 13.17 12.57 20.89
C ASP A 220 11.77 11.96 20.78
N GLY A 221 11.14 11.65 21.92
CA GLY A 221 9.75 11.16 21.96
C GLY A 221 9.59 9.66 21.69
N PHE A 222 10.69 8.90 21.68
CA PHE A 222 10.69 7.45 21.52
C PHE A 222 11.34 6.75 22.73
N ASP A 223 10.73 5.65 23.18
CA ASP A 223 11.25 4.82 24.26
C ASP A 223 12.27 3.80 23.69
N TYR A 224 13.55 4.17 23.71
CA TYR A 224 14.64 3.31 23.23
C TYR A 224 14.91 2.10 24.12
N GLU A 225 14.50 2.12 25.39
CA GLU A 225 14.67 0.95 26.27
C GLU A 225 13.75 -0.19 25.82
N SER A 226 12.54 0.14 25.35
CA SER A 226 11.55 -0.85 24.90
C SER A 226 12.00 -1.71 23.70
N ILE A 227 12.91 -1.21 22.86
CA ILE A 227 13.39 -1.94 21.67
C ILE A 227 14.67 -2.73 21.89
N LEU A 228 15.39 -2.46 23.00
CA LEU A 228 16.72 -3.01 23.25
C LEU A 228 16.66 -4.55 23.36
N GLY A 229 17.41 -5.23 22.50
CA GLY A 229 17.50 -6.69 22.49
C GLY A 229 16.22 -7.41 22.05
N GLN A 230 15.24 -6.68 21.51
CA GLN A 230 13.94 -7.25 21.10
C GLN A 230 13.58 -6.90 19.65
N CYS A 231 13.71 -5.63 19.26
CA CYS A 231 13.09 -5.12 18.03
C CYS A 231 14.09 -4.57 17.01
N CYS A 232 15.13 -3.87 17.45
CA CYS A 232 16.09 -3.22 16.54
C CYS A 232 17.44 -3.04 17.23
N GLU A 233 18.52 -3.31 16.50
CA GLU A 233 19.89 -3.06 16.93
C GLU A 233 20.40 -1.72 16.39
N MET A 234 21.31 -1.09 17.13
CA MET A 234 22.01 0.14 16.71
C MET A 234 21.09 1.28 16.24
N PRO A 235 20.06 1.68 17.02
CA PRO A 235 19.15 2.75 16.62
C PRO A 235 19.85 4.10 16.47
N VAL A 236 19.42 4.90 15.49
CA VAL A 236 19.88 6.30 15.25
C VAL A 236 18.73 7.31 15.20
N GLY A 237 17.51 6.84 15.47
CA GLY A 237 16.25 7.57 15.30
C GLY A 237 15.12 6.60 15.01
N TYR A 238 13.98 7.13 14.58
CA TYR A 238 12.83 6.34 14.14
C TYR A 238 12.10 7.04 12.99
N VAL A 239 11.34 6.30 12.19
CA VAL A 239 10.57 6.85 11.07
C VAL A 239 9.13 7.07 11.50
N GLN A 240 8.61 8.28 11.27
CA GLN A 240 7.20 8.59 11.47
C GLN A 240 6.39 8.21 10.23
N ILE A 241 5.35 7.38 10.41
CA ILE A 241 4.42 6.98 9.34
C ILE A 241 3.05 7.56 9.67
N PRO A 242 2.38 8.29 8.75
CA PRO A 242 1.01 8.76 8.98
C PRO A 242 0.05 7.60 9.24
N VAL A 243 -0.79 7.73 10.26
CA VAL A 243 -1.80 6.72 10.62
C VAL A 243 -3.19 7.29 10.44
N GLY A 244 -3.97 6.70 9.54
CA GLY A 244 -5.39 6.99 9.34
C GLY A 244 -6.29 5.90 9.92
N ILE A 245 -7.59 6.20 10.05
CA ILE A 245 -8.62 5.24 10.47
C ILE A 245 -9.60 5.02 9.32
N ALA A 246 -9.91 3.76 9.01
CA ALA A 246 -11.00 3.37 8.10
C ALA A 246 -12.10 2.62 8.87
N GLY A 247 -13.37 2.96 8.67
CA GLY A 247 -14.50 2.28 9.30
C GLY A 247 -15.77 3.13 9.47
N PRO A 248 -16.81 2.56 10.10
CA PRO A 248 -16.84 1.25 10.75
C PRO A 248 -16.88 0.09 9.73
N LEU A 249 -16.06 -0.93 9.94
CA LEU A 249 -16.08 -2.19 9.21
C LEU A 249 -16.91 -3.21 9.98
N LEU A 250 -18.10 -3.56 9.47
CA LEU A 250 -18.99 -4.54 10.08
C LEU A 250 -18.61 -5.95 9.61
N ILE A 251 -18.01 -6.75 10.50
CA ILE A 251 -17.63 -8.15 10.25
C ILE A 251 -18.16 -9.04 11.37
N ASN A 252 -18.83 -10.14 11.01
CA ASN A 252 -19.37 -11.12 11.97
C ASN A 252 -20.23 -10.47 13.07
N GLY A 253 -21.04 -9.47 12.69
CA GLY A 253 -21.92 -8.73 13.61
C GLY A 253 -21.21 -7.75 14.56
N ARG A 254 -19.93 -7.46 14.35
CA ARG A 254 -19.15 -6.50 15.15
C ARG A 254 -18.54 -5.41 14.28
N GLU A 255 -18.54 -4.19 14.78
CA GLU A 255 -17.94 -3.04 14.12
C GLU A 255 -16.49 -2.84 14.55
N TYR A 256 -15.63 -2.53 13.58
CA TYR A 256 -14.21 -2.27 13.81
C TYR A 256 -13.80 -0.95 13.17
N SER A 257 -12.96 -0.19 13.88
CA SER A 257 -12.17 0.91 13.33
C SER A 257 -10.78 0.36 13.00
N VAL A 258 -10.41 0.37 11.72
CA VAL A 258 -9.16 -0.23 11.23
C VAL A 258 -8.07 0.84 11.17
N PRO A 259 -7.02 0.78 12.02
CA PRO A 259 -5.87 1.66 11.89
C PRO A 259 -5.01 1.26 10.69
N MET A 260 -4.59 2.24 9.90
CA MET A 260 -3.78 2.03 8.69
C MET A 260 -2.61 3.00 8.68
N ALA A 261 -1.38 2.49 8.81
CA ALA A 261 -0.16 3.27 8.66
C ALA A 261 0.29 3.24 7.19
N THR A 262 0.27 4.39 6.51
CA THR A 262 0.63 4.47 5.08
C THR A 262 1.05 5.89 4.68
N THR A 263 1.90 5.98 3.65
CA THR A 263 2.21 7.23 2.94
C THR A 263 1.51 7.31 1.57
N GLU A 264 0.77 6.28 1.17
CA GLU A 264 0.06 6.23 -0.10
C GLU A 264 -1.22 7.08 -0.05
N GLY A 265 -1.32 8.06 -0.96
CA GLY A 265 -2.50 8.89 -1.12
C GLY A 265 -3.74 8.07 -1.48
N CYS A 266 -4.91 8.52 -1.03
CA CYS A 266 -6.22 7.89 -1.29
C CYS A 266 -6.43 6.47 -0.75
N LEU A 267 -5.41 5.75 -0.26
CA LEU A 267 -5.56 4.37 0.23
C LEU A 267 -6.57 4.26 1.39
N VAL A 268 -6.41 5.10 2.42
CA VAL A 268 -7.31 5.12 3.59
C VAL A 268 -8.73 5.54 3.17
N ALA A 269 -8.86 6.58 2.35
CA ALA A 269 -10.16 7.06 1.87
C ALA A 269 -10.89 6.00 1.03
N SER A 270 -10.17 5.32 0.14
CA SER A 270 -10.71 4.23 -0.68
C SER A 270 -11.15 3.05 0.19
N THR A 271 -10.33 2.64 1.16
CA THR A 271 -10.67 1.58 2.12
C THR A 271 -11.89 1.96 2.95
N ASN A 272 -12.00 3.21 3.39
CA ASN A 272 -13.14 3.73 4.13
C ASN A 272 -14.43 3.69 3.29
N ARG A 273 -14.35 4.06 2.00
CA ARG A 273 -15.48 3.92 1.05
C ARG A 273 -15.92 2.46 0.91
N GLY A 274 -14.97 1.52 0.87
CA GLY A 274 -15.25 0.08 0.87
C GLY A 274 -15.96 -0.38 2.15
N CYS A 275 -15.48 0.07 3.32
CA CYS A 275 -16.12 -0.22 4.61
C CYS A 275 -17.57 0.27 4.64
N LYS A 276 -17.84 1.48 4.13
CA LYS A 276 -19.20 2.03 4.00
C LYS A 276 -20.09 1.16 3.12
N ALA A 277 -19.60 0.71 1.97
CA ALA A 277 -20.37 -0.16 1.07
C ALA A 277 -20.71 -1.52 1.71
N ILE A 278 -19.74 -2.14 2.39
CA ILE A 278 -19.95 -3.39 3.13
C ILE A 278 -20.97 -3.20 4.25
N HIS A 279 -20.83 -2.12 5.02
CA HIS A 279 -21.73 -1.82 6.13
C HIS A 279 -23.18 -1.62 5.67
N LEU A 280 -23.39 -0.81 4.62
CA LEU A 280 -24.72 -0.58 4.04
C LEU A 280 -25.35 -1.86 3.44
N SER A 281 -24.52 -2.84 3.10
CA SER A 281 -24.96 -4.13 2.57
C SER A 281 -25.26 -5.17 3.66
N GLY A 282 -25.29 -4.76 4.94
CA GLY A 282 -25.54 -5.65 6.08
C GLY A 282 -24.29 -6.31 6.68
N GLY A 283 -23.10 -5.88 6.26
CA GLY A 283 -21.82 -6.37 6.79
C GLY A 283 -21.25 -7.56 6.02
N ALA A 284 -20.05 -7.98 6.43
CA ALA A 284 -19.36 -9.14 5.88
C ALA A 284 -19.28 -10.29 6.89
N THR A 285 -19.17 -11.52 6.37
CA THR A 285 -18.92 -12.72 7.18
C THR A 285 -17.55 -13.28 6.82
N SER A 286 -16.75 -13.63 7.83
CA SER A 286 -15.43 -14.23 7.65
C SER A 286 -15.27 -15.45 8.55
N THR A 287 -14.51 -16.45 8.09
CA THR A 287 -14.23 -17.69 8.84
C THR A 287 -12.78 -18.10 8.63
N LEU A 288 -12.11 -18.49 9.71
CA LEU A 288 -10.73 -18.98 9.68
C LEU A 288 -10.71 -20.46 9.27
N LEU A 289 -10.14 -20.76 8.11
CA LEU A 289 -10.10 -22.13 7.57
C LEU A 289 -8.94 -22.96 8.14
N ARG A 290 -7.81 -22.30 8.43
CA ARG A 290 -6.62 -22.96 8.95
C ARG A 290 -5.75 -21.96 9.69
N ASP A 291 -5.18 -22.40 10.81
CA ASP A 291 -4.12 -21.72 11.56
C ASP A 291 -2.97 -22.70 11.75
N GLY A 292 -1.75 -22.26 11.43
CA GLY A 292 -0.57 -23.09 11.50
C GLY A 292 0.67 -22.41 10.92
N MET A 293 1.54 -21.92 11.81
CA MET A 293 2.86 -21.40 11.42
C MET A 293 3.79 -22.55 11.04
N THR A 294 4.67 -22.31 10.08
CA THR A 294 5.54 -23.36 9.55
C THR A 294 7.01 -23.00 9.57
N ARG A 295 7.84 -24.01 9.77
CA ARG A 295 9.30 -23.94 9.57
C ARG A 295 9.72 -25.17 8.77
N ALA A 296 10.63 -24.98 7.82
CA ALA A 296 11.03 -26.03 6.89
C ALA A 296 12.56 -26.18 6.84
N PRO A 297 13.19 -26.84 7.82
CA PRO A 297 14.61 -27.14 7.74
C PRO A 297 14.91 -28.08 6.56
N VAL A 298 16.16 -28.00 6.12
CA VAL A 298 16.73 -28.92 5.14
C VAL A 298 17.80 -29.76 5.82
N VAL A 299 17.67 -31.06 5.70
CA VAL A 299 18.67 -32.04 6.16
C VAL A 299 19.21 -32.82 4.96
N ARG A 300 20.42 -33.32 5.09
CA ARG A 300 21.14 -34.04 4.03
C ARG A 300 21.71 -35.34 4.59
N PHE A 301 21.70 -36.37 3.73
CA PHE A 301 22.31 -37.66 4.02
C PHE A 301 23.36 -38.04 2.98
N GLY A 302 24.10 -39.12 3.23
CA GLY A 302 25.02 -39.70 2.26
C GLY A 302 24.34 -40.26 1.01
N THR A 303 23.09 -40.72 1.13
CA THR A 303 22.32 -41.32 0.01
C THR A 303 20.84 -40.90 0.04
N ALA A 304 20.17 -40.96 -1.12
CA ALA A 304 18.73 -40.73 -1.22
C ALA A 304 17.90 -41.74 -0.43
N LYS A 305 18.39 -42.98 -0.28
CA LYS A 305 17.74 -44.01 0.53
C LYS A 305 17.65 -43.59 2.00
N ARG A 306 18.74 -43.09 2.59
CA ARG A 306 18.75 -42.60 3.98
C ARG A 306 17.80 -41.42 4.20
N ALA A 307 17.73 -40.50 3.24
CA ALA A 307 16.74 -39.42 3.26
C ALA A 307 15.29 -39.95 3.21
N ALA A 308 15.05 -41.03 2.47
CA ALA A 308 13.74 -41.71 2.44
C ALA A 308 13.44 -42.42 3.76
N ASP A 309 14.42 -43.06 4.40
CA ASP A 309 14.25 -43.69 5.71
C ASP A 309 13.76 -42.67 6.76
N LEU A 310 14.38 -41.47 6.82
CA LEU A 310 13.93 -40.41 7.72
C LEU A 310 12.53 -39.87 7.36
N LYS A 311 12.22 -39.73 6.06
CA LYS A 311 10.87 -39.33 5.64
C LYS A 311 9.81 -40.31 6.15
N LEU A 312 10.05 -41.61 5.98
CA LEU A 312 9.14 -42.65 6.43
C LEU A 312 8.97 -42.61 7.95
N TYR A 313 10.06 -42.43 8.69
CA TYR A 313 10.01 -42.29 10.15
C TYR A 313 9.16 -41.09 10.61
N LEU A 314 9.32 -39.93 9.97
CA LEU A 314 8.62 -38.69 10.35
C LEU A 314 7.14 -38.65 9.94
N GLU A 315 6.76 -39.40 8.90
CA GLU A 315 5.38 -39.48 8.42
C GLU A 315 4.63 -40.71 8.97
N ASP A 316 5.30 -41.54 9.78
CA ASP A 316 4.69 -42.64 10.50
C ASP A 316 3.83 -42.10 11.67
N PRO A 317 2.51 -42.39 11.69
CA PRO A 317 1.62 -41.98 12.77
C PRO A 317 2.08 -42.44 14.16
N ASP A 318 2.74 -43.60 14.27
CA ASP A 318 3.17 -44.16 15.55
C ASP A 318 4.30 -43.34 16.19
N ASN A 319 5.08 -42.61 15.38
CA ASN A 319 6.18 -41.76 15.86
C ASN A 319 5.73 -40.32 16.15
N PHE A 320 4.55 -39.92 15.65
CA PHE A 320 4.10 -38.53 15.72
C PHE A 320 3.99 -38.02 17.17
N ASP A 321 3.45 -38.83 18.08
CA ASP A 321 3.28 -38.43 19.48
C ASP A 321 4.63 -38.15 20.17
N THR A 322 5.65 -38.96 19.88
CA THR A 322 7.01 -38.75 20.39
C THR A 322 7.59 -37.44 19.85
N LEU A 323 7.49 -37.21 18.54
CA LEU A 323 7.96 -35.98 17.89
C LEU A 323 7.21 -34.74 18.41
N ALA A 324 5.90 -34.86 18.63
CA ALA A 324 5.07 -33.81 19.19
C ALA A 324 5.46 -33.50 20.63
N VAL A 325 5.74 -34.50 21.48
CA VAL A 325 6.22 -34.28 22.84
C VAL A 325 7.55 -33.53 22.83
N VAL A 326 8.50 -33.92 21.99
CA VAL A 326 9.81 -33.25 21.87
C VAL A 326 9.66 -31.80 21.39
N PHE A 327 8.85 -31.57 20.36
CA PHE A 327 8.58 -30.23 19.83
C PHE A 327 7.90 -29.34 20.89
N ASN A 328 6.83 -29.85 21.51
CA ASN A 328 5.97 -29.09 22.43
C ASN A 328 6.68 -28.75 23.75
N ARG A 329 7.74 -29.46 24.13
CA ARG A 329 8.56 -29.10 25.32
C ARG A 329 9.18 -27.70 25.21
N SER A 330 9.36 -27.18 24.00
CA SER A 330 9.95 -25.85 23.78
C SER A 330 9.03 -24.70 24.18
N SER A 331 7.71 -24.92 24.27
CA SER A 331 6.72 -23.86 24.50
C SER A 331 5.40 -24.35 25.10
N ARG A 332 4.79 -23.52 25.95
CA ARG A 332 3.45 -23.76 26.48
C ARG A 332 2.34 -23.59 25.43
N PHE A 333 2.59 -22.84 24.36
CA PHE A 333 1.60 -22.54 23.31
C PHE A 333 1.81 -23.34 22.02
N GLY A 334 3.08 -23.63 21.69
CA GLY A 334 3.45 -24.37 20.48
C GLY A 334 2.89 -25.79 20.50
N ARG A 335 2.01 -26.14 19.55
CA ARG A 335 1.55 -27.52 19.36
C ARG A 335 1.82 -27.99 17.94
N LEU A 336 2.64 -29.02 17.80
CA LEU A 336 2.89 -29.65 16.52
C LEU A 336 1.57 -30.20 15.95
N GLN A 337 1.23 -29.79 14.73
CA GLN A 337 0.06 -30.27 14.00
C GLN A 337 0.43 -31.35 12.97
N GLY A 338 1.64 -31.30 12.43
CA GLY A 338 2.07 -32.21 11.38
C GLY A 338 3.44 -31.86 10.81
N ILE A 339 4.08 -32.85 10.20
CA ILE A 339 5.34 -32.70 9.46
C ILE A 339 5.10 -33.24 8.05
N LYS A 340 5.33 -32.40 7.04
CA LYS A 340 5.25 -32.82 5.63
C LYS A 340 6.64 -32.83 5.02
N CYS A 341 7.04 -33.98 4.49
CA CYS A 341 8.40 -34.18 4.00
C CYS A 341 8.46 -34.17 2.47
N ALA A 342 9.44 -33.45 1.90
CA ALA A 342 9.74 -33.46 0.47
C ALA A 342 11.21 -33.83 0.21
N ILE A 343 11.46 -34.85 -0.61
CA ILE A 343 12.81 -35.34 -0.92
C ILE A 343 13.31 -34.69 -2.22
N ALA A 344 14.57 -34.28 -2.22
CA ALA A 344 15.31 -33.88 -3.41
C ALA A 344 16.68 -34.58 -3.43
N GLY A 345 16.74 -35.76 -4.04
CA GLY A 345 17.93 -36.61 -4.04
C GLY A 345 18.31 -37.01 -2.61
N LYS A 346 19.49 -36.57 -2.15
CA LYS A 346 19.99 -36.82 -0.80
C LYS A 346 19.57 -35.78 0.24
N ASN A 347 18.83 -34.75 -0.17
CA ASN A 347 18.29 -33.72 0.72
C ASN A 347 16.83 -34.02 1.05
N LEU A 348 16.42 -33.66 2.26
CA LEU A 348 15.06 -33.80 2.76
C LEU A 348 14.61 -32.47 3.38
N TYR A 349 13.50 -31.94 2.89
CA TYR A 349 12.86 -30.72 3.39
C TYR A 349 11.69 -31.10 4.29
N LEU A 350 11.72 -30.64 5.53
CA LEU A 350 10.79 -31.07 6.57
C LEU A 350 9.85 -29.93 6.94
N ARG A 351 8.65 -29.84 6.36
CA ARG A 351 7.72 -28.75 6.70
C ARG A 351 6.95 -29.06 7.97
N PHE A 352 7.43 -28.55 9.11
CA PHE A 352 6.71 -28.56 10.37
C PHE A 352 5.57 -27.55 10.32
N THR A 353 4.40 -27.94 10.80
CA THR A 353 3.25 -27.05 11.01
C THR A 353 2.86 -27.09 12.47
N CYS A 354 2.63 -25.93 13.10
CA CYS A 354 2.25 -25.87 14.50
C CYS A 354 1.31 -24.69 14.80
N THR A 355 0.47 -24.84 15.83
CA THR A 355 -0.28 -23.71 16.39
C THR A 355 0.66 -22.87 17.24
N THR A 356 0.39 -21.57 17.31
CA THR A 356 1.27 -20.62 18.01
C THR A 356 0.56 -19.74 19.05
N GLY A 357 -0.70 -20.04 19.35
CA GLY A 357 -1.53 -19.16 20.18
C GLY A 357 -1.74 -17.83 19.46
N ASP A 358 -1.67 -16.72 20.19
CA ASP A 358 -1.85 -15.38 19.62
C ASP A 358 -0.55 -14.81 18.98
N ALA A 359 0.59 -15.47 19.20
CA ALA A 359 1.84 -15.05 18.59
C ALA A 359 1.92 -15.49 17.13
N MET A 360 2.54 -14.67 16.28
CA MET A 360 2.92 -15.12 14.93
C MET A 360 3.87 -16.33 14.98
N GLY A 361 4.75 -16.38 16.00
CA GLY A 361 5.34 -17.64 16.47
C GLY A 361 6.62 -18.11 15.79
N MET A 362 7.22 -17.35 14.88
CA MET A 362 8.43 -17.76 14.13
C MET A 362 9.59 -18.27 15.00
N ASN A 363 9.95 -17.56 16.08
CA ASN A 363 11.03 -17.96 16.99
C ASN A 363 10.68 -19.24 17.75
N MET A 364 9.43 -19.36 18.16
CA MET A 364 8.92 -20.52 18.87
C MET A 364 8.93 -21.77 18.00
N VAL A 365 8.48 -21.67 16.73
CA VAL A 365 8.52 -22.78 15.79
C VAL A 365 9.97 -23.20 15.52
N SER A 366 10.88 -22.24 15.29
CA SER A 366 12.29 -22.55 15.07
C SER A 366 12.90 -23.30 16.25
N LYS A 367 12.64 -22.88 17.50
CA LYS A 367 13.12 -23.57 18.69
C LYS A 367 12.55 -24.99 18.81
N GLY A 368 11.25 -25.15 18.55
CA GLY A 368 10.61 -26.48 18.54
C GLY A 368 11.20 -27.41 17.48
N VAL A 369 11.45 -26.89 16.28
CA VAL A 369 12.11 -27.64 15.20
C VAL A 369 13.53 -28.03 15.59
N GLN A 370 14.32 -27.12 16.16
CA GLN A 370 15.69 -27.43 16.59
C GLN A 370 15.71 -28.60 17.59
N ASN A 371 14.82 -28.57 18.60
CA ASN A 371 14.72 -29.66 19.56
C ASN A 371 14.40 -31.02 18.90
N VAL A 372 13.55 -31.02 17.87
CA VAL A 372 13.24 -32.26 17.12
C VAL A 372 14.44 -32.70 16.30
N LEU A 373 15.15 -31.79 15.63
CA LEU A 373 16.35 -32.13 14.88
C LEU A 373 17.45 -32.70 15.79
N ASP A 374 17.66 -32.11 16.98
CA ASP A 374 18.62 -32.58 17.97
C ASP A 374 18.24 -33.98 18.49
N PHE A 375 16.95 -34.22 18.71
CA PHE A 375 16.44 -35.55 19.07
C PHE A 375 16.71 -36.58 17.96
N LEU A 376 16.43 -36.24 16.70
CA LEU A 376 16.62 -37.11 15.54
C LEU A 376 18.09 -37.47 15.30
N GLN A 377 19.05 -36.62 15.69
CA GLN A 377 20.48 -36.94 15.57
C GLN A 377 20.89 -38.19 16.36
N THR A 378 20.12 -38.58 17.38
CA THR A 378 20.40 -39.81 18.15
C THR A 378 20.20 -41.07 17.31
N ASP A 379 19.12 -41.12 16.53
CA ASP A 379 18.75 -42.28 15.70
C ASP A 379 19.28 -42.16 14.26
N PHE A 380 19.55 -40.94 13.80
CA PHE A 380 20.09 -40.61 12.49
C PHE A 380 21.40 -39.82 12.63
N PRO A 381 22.49 -40.43 13.16
CA PRO A 381 23.76 -39.72 13.38
C PRO A 381 24.47 -39.30 12.09
N ASP A 382 24.08 -39.86 10.94
CA ASP A 382 24.55 -39.49 9.60
C ASP A 382 23.75 -38.34 8.97
N MET A 383 22.79 -37.76 9.69
CA MET A 383 22.01 -36.60 9.28
C MET A 383 22.81 -35.31 9.43
N ASP A 384 23.03 -34.62 8.31
CA ASP A 384 23.65 -33.29 8.28
C ASP A 384 22.56 -32.21 8.19
N VAL A 385 22.47 -31.34 9.20
CA VAL A 385 21.51 -30.24 9.24
C VAL A 385 22.08 -29.06 8.44
N MET A 386 21.62 -28.93 7.19
CA MET A 386 22.12 -27.89 6.28
C MET A 386 21.60 -26.49 6.63
N GLY A 387 20.40 -26.41 7.21
CA GLY A 387 19.78 -25.14 7.58
C GLY A 387 18.44 -25.34 8.26
N ILE A 388 18.11 -24.45 9.20
CA ILE A 388 16.83 -24.49 9.92
C ILE A 388 15.67 -23.93 9.11
N SER A 389 15.96 -23.14 8.07
CA SER A 389 15.00 -22.50 7.19
C SER A 389 15.46 -22.48 5.74
#